data_AF-A0A1I1M0C6-F1
#
_entry.id   AF-A0A1I1M0C6-F1
#
_cell.length_a   1.000
_cell.length_b   1.000
_cell.length_c   1.000
_cell.angle_alpha   90.00
_cell.angle_beta   90.00
_cell.angle_gamma   90.00
#
_symmetry.space_group_name_H-M   'P 1'
#
loop_
_entity.id
_entity.type
_entity.pdbx_description
1 polymer ?
#
loop_
_entity_poly.entity_id
_entity_poly.type
_entity_poly.pdbx_seq_one_letter_code
_entity_poly.pdbx_strand_id
1 'polypeptide(L)'
;MEASQIKEIFENSGYGFLYKKFHYQLFVSGLLDDIDDSELIEGFLDSYCFEQNVNLCFDNFSFYFKTYYYSYVKHDLQNHFLY
;
A
#
# COMPACT_ATOMS: atom_id res chain seq x y z
N MET A 1 -10.65 5.21 1.12
CA MET A 1 -11.24 4.05 0.40
C MET A 1 -11.97 3.06 1.32
N GLU A 2 -12.94 2.30 0.80
CA GLU A 2 -13.64 1.25 1.58
C GLU A 2 -12.81 -0.03 1.71
N ALA A 3 -12.99 -0.78 2.80
CA ALA A 3 -12.24 -2.01 3.05
C ALA A 3 -12.41 -3.08 1.95
N SER A 4 -13.56 -3.13 1.29
CA SER A 4 -13.80 -4.02 0.15
C SER A 4 -12.94 -3.67 -1.07
N GLN A 5 -12.74 -2.37 -1.34
CA GLN A 5 -11.92 -1.90 -2.45
C GLN A 5 -10.44 -2.21 -2.20
N ILE A 6 -9.97 -1.99 -0.96
CA ILE A 6 -8.60 -2.35 -0.56
C ILE A 6 -8.38 -3.86 -0.76
N LYS A 7 -9.34 -4.69 -0.35
CA LYS A 7 -9.26 -6.13 -0.58
C LYS A 7 -9.10 -6.47 -2.06
N GLU A 8 -9.94 -5.88 -2.92
CA GLU A 8 -9.92 -6.13 -4.37
C GLU A 8 -8.58 -5.76 -4.99
N ILE A 9 -7.96 -4.64 -4.60
CA ILE A 9 -6.63 -4.25 -5.07
C ILE A 9 -5.59 -5.33 -4.74
N PHE A 10 -5.52 -5.74 -3.47
CA PHE A 10 -4.55 -6.76 -3.07
C PHE A 10 -4.78 -8.08 -3.80
N GLU A 11 -6.03 -8.49 -4.01
CA GLU A 11 -6.37 -9.72 -4.74
C GLU A 11 -5.98 -9.61 -6.23
N ASN A 12 -6.30 -8.49 -6.88
CA ASN A 12 -6.02 -8.25 -8.30
C ASN A 12 -4.52 -8.09 -8.60
N SER A 13 -3.75 -7.51 -7.68
CA SER A 13 -2.29 -7.41 -7.78
C SER A 13 -1.56 -8.72 -7.44
N GLY A 14 -2.27 -9.80 -7.07
CA GLY A 14 -1.66 -11.08 -6.69
C GLY A 14 -1.11 -11.13 -5.26
N TYR A 15 -1.31 -10.08 -4.47
CA TYR A 15 -0.87 -9.96 -3.07
C TYR A 15 -1.98 -10.21 -2.04
N GLY A 16 -3.05 -10.92 -2.42
CA GLY A 16 -4.17 -11.25 -1.52
C GLY A 16 -3.73 -11.95 -0.23
N PHE A 17 -2.58 -12.64 -0.24
CA PHE A 17 -1.98 -13.24 0.96
C PHE A 17 -1.57 -12.20 2.02
N LEU A 18 -1.12 -11.01 1.60
CA LEU A 18 -0.80 -9.90 2.52
C LEU A 18 -2.08 -9.33 3.13
N TYR A 19 -3.12 -9.14 2.33
CA TYR A 19 -4.41 -8.69 2.85
C TYR A 19 -4.95 -9.68 3.87
N LYS A 20 -4.94 -10.98 3.55
CA LYS A 20 -5.34 -12.02 4.51
C LYS A 20 -4.53 -11.94 5.82
N LYS A 21 -3.23 -11.66 5.74
CA LYS A 21 -2.33 -11.55 6.89
C LYS A 21 -2.54 -10.28 7.72
N PHE A 22 -2.86 -9.16 7.09
CA PHE A 22 -2.80 -7.82 7.70
C PHE A 22 -4.12 -7.04 7.73
N HIS A 23 -5.22 -7.55 7.17
CA HIS A 23 -6.49 -6.80 7.05
C HIS A 23 -6.96 -6.16 8.37
N TYR A 24 -6.84 -6.87 9.49
CA TYR A 24 -7.23 -6.32 10.79
C TYR A 24 -6.30 -5.19 11.24
N GLN A 25 -4.99 -5.35 11.09
CA GLN A 25 -4.02 -4.30 11.40
C GLN A 25 -4.17 -3.08 10.48
N LEU A 26 -4.45 -3.30 9.19
CA LEU A 26 -4.74 -2.22 8.23
C LEU A 26 -5.96 -1.42 8.69
N PHE A 27 -7.04 -2.10 9.04
CA PHE A 27 -8.26 -1.46 9.56
C PHE A 27 -8.03 -0.68 10.86
N VAL A 28 -7.34 -1.27 11.85
CA VAL A 28 -7.14 -0.61 13.15
C VAL A 28 -6.14 0.55 13.07
N SER A 29 -5.12 0.44 12.22
CA SER A 29 -4.10 1.48 12.10
C SER A 29 -4.52 2.67 11.24
N GLY A 30 -5.57 2.51 10.42
CA GLY A 30 -5.99 3.51 9.44
C GLY A 30 -4.93 3.82 8.38
N LEU A 31 -3.98 2.89 8.12
CA LEU A 31 -2.82 3.13 7.26
C LEU A 31 -3.21 3.59 5.84
N LEU A 32 -4.37 3.16 5.37
CA LEU A 32 -4.87 3.39 4.01
C LEU A 32 -6.16 4.24 3.98
N ASP A 33 -6.56 4.83 5.11
CA ASP A 33 -7.85 5.51 5.23
C ASP A 33 -7.90 6.79 4.38
N ASP A 34 -6.80 7.56 4.39
CA ASP A 34 -6.65 8.82 3.64
C ASP A 34 -6.18 8.61 2.19
N ILE A 35 -6.29 7.39 1.68
CA ILE A 35 -5.84 7.04 0.34
C ILE A 35 -7.06 6.83 -0.54
N ASP A 36 -7.13 7.64 -1.59
CA ASP A 36 -8.17 7.58 -2.62
C ASP A 36 -7.65 7.02 -3.95
N ASP A 37 -6.33 6.97 -4.13
CA ASP A 37 -5.65 6.50 -5.33
C ASP A 37 -5.31 5.01 -5.22
N SER A 38 -5.98 4.17 -5.99
CA SER A 38 -5.71 2.74 -6.05
C SER A 38 -4.37 2.42 -6.70
N GLU A 39 -3.93 3.22 -7.69
CA GLU A 39 -2.67 2.99 -8.41
C GLU A 39 -1.47 3.15 -7.49
N LEU A 40 -1.57 4.01 -6.47
CA LEU A 40 -0.56 4.15 -5.43
C LEU A 40 -0.35 2.83 -4.67
N ILE A 41 -1.43 2.16 -4.28
CA ILE A 41 -1.37 0.90 -3.52
C ILE A 41 -0.84 -0.22 -4.43
N GLU A 42 -1.34 -0.31 -5.66
CA GLU A 42 -0.87 -1.27 -6.67
C GLU A 42 0.63 -1.10 -6.95
N GLY A 43 1.06 0.13 -7.25
CA GLY A 43 2.45 0.46 -7.52
C GLY A 43 3.37 0.19 -6.32
N PHE A 44 2.90 0.41 -5.09
CA PHE A 44 3.63 0.02 -3.90
C PHE A 44 3.84 -1.50 -3.83
N LEU A 45 2.78 -2.28 -4.01
CA LEU A 45 2.83 -3.73 -3.93
C LEU A 45 3.77 -4.31 -5.00
N ASP A 46 3.68 -3.81 -6.23
CA ASP A 46 4.52 -4.21 -7.35
C ASP A 46 6.00 -3.81 -7.15
N SER A 47 6.25 -2.62 -6.61
CA SER A 47 7.61 -2.13 -6.38
C SER A 47 8.39 -2.96 -5.35
N TYR A 48 7.70 -3.45 -4.31
CA TYR A 48 8.34 -4.22 -3.24
C TYR A 48 8.34 -5.73 -3.49
N CYS A 49 7.53 -6.22 -4.43
CA CYS A 49 7.50 -7.62 -4.85
C CYS A 49 7.50 -8.61 -3.67
N PHE A 50 6.53 -8.45 -2.77
CA PHE A 50 6.48 -9.24 -1.54
C PHE A 50 6.32 -10.73 -1.83
N GLU A 51 7.16 -11.56 -1.23
CA GLU A 51 7.07 -13.01 -1.33
C GLU A 51 6.28 -13.62 -0.17
N GLN A 52 5.39 -14.55 -0.47
CA GLN A 52 4.55 -15.22 0.52
C GLN A 52 5.34 -16.00 1.59
N ASN A 53 6.54 -16.47 1.25
CA ASN A 53 7.37 -17.29 2.13
C ASN A 53 8.30 -16.48 3.05
N VAL A 54 8.36 -15.16 2.86
CA VAL A 54 9.19 -14.28 3.68
C VAL A 54 8.40 -13.84 4.91
N ASN A 55 9.02 -13.94 6.08
CA ASN A 55 8.39 -13.48 7.31
C ASN A 55 8.39 -11.94 7.40
N LEU A 56 7.38 -11.32 6.80
CA LEU A 56 7.12 -9.90 6.91
C LEU A 56 6.21 -9.61 8.11
N CYS A 57 6.64 -8.76 9.06
CA CYS A 57 5.77 -8.24 10.11
C CYS A 57 5.05 -6.97 9.63
N PHE A 58 3.95 -6.62 10.31
CA PHE A 58 3.14 -5.46 9.94
C PHE A 58 3.91 -4.14 10.06
N ASP A 59 4.75 -4.00 11.09
CA ASP A 59 5.53 -2.77 11.31
C ASP A 59 6.45 -2.48 10.12
N ASN A 60 7.16 -3.50 9.61
CA ASN A 60 7.99 -3.37 8.42
C ASN A 60 7.16 -3.03 7.18
N PHE A 61 6.04 -3.72 6.98
CA PHE A 61 5.11 -3.42 5.87
C PHE A 61 4.65 -1.96 5.91
N SER A 62 4.22 -1.49 7.09
CA SER A 62 3.74 -0.11 7.28
C SER A 62 4.86 0.92 7.08
N PHE A 63 6.08 0.59 7.47
CA PHE A 63 7.26 1.44 7.26
C PHE A 63 7.60 1.57 5.78
N TYR A 64 7.61 0.46 5.04
CA TYR A 64 7.81 0.44 3.59
C TYR A 64 6.74 1.23 2.87
N PHE A 65 5.47 1.05 3.27
CA PHE A 65 4.36 1.77 2.70
C PHE A 65 4.51 3.29 2.88
N LYS A 66 4.78 3.75 4.11
CA LYS A 66 4.99 5.17 4.41
C LYS A 66 6.17 5.77 3.64
N THR A 67 7.25 5.00 3.48
CA THR A 67 8.42 5.42 2.71
C THR A 67 8.08 5.58 1.23
N TYR A 68 7.33 4.64 0.67
CA TYR A 68 6.85 4.70 -0.70
C TYR A 68 5.90 5.89 -0.92
N TYR A 69 4.89 6.03 -0.04
CA TYR A 69 3.94 7.13 -0.08
C TYR A 69 4.61 8.50 -0.05
N TYR A 70 5.55 8.71 0.87
CA TYR A 70 6.29 9.98 0.94
C TYR A 70 7.06 10.28 -0.35
N SER A 71 7.64 9.24 -0.97
CA SER A 71 8.36 9.39 -2.24
C SER A 71 7.38 9.72 -3.38
N TYR A 72 6.23 9.06 -3.44
CA TYR A 72 5.16 9.34 -4.41
C TYR A 72 4.67 10.79 -4.31
N VAL A 73 4.26 11.22 -3.12
CA VAL A 73 3.78 12.60 -2.87
C VAL A 73 4.84 13.63 -3.22
N LYS A 74 6.10 13.38 -2.87
CA LYS A 74 7.20 14.29 -3.22
C LYS A 74 7.38 14.41 -4.74
N HIS A 75 7.32 13.30 -5.47
CA HIS A 75 7.40 13.31 -6.93
C HIS A 75 6.21 14.03 -7.56
N ASP A 76 5.00 13.79 -7.07
CA ASP A 76 3.78 14.47 -7.53
C ASP A 76 3.89 15.99 -7.35
N LEU A 77 4.28 16.44 -6.15
CA LEU A 77 4.50 17.86 -5.86
C LEU A 77 5.56 18.47 -6.79
N GLN A 78 6.68 17.80 -7.01
CA GLN A 78 7.73 18.29 -7.91
C GLN A 78 7.23 18.43 -9.36
N ASN A 79 6.42 17.50 -9.84
CA ASN A 79 5.82 17.57 -11.17
C ASN A 79 4.81 18.71 -11.26
N HIS A 80 4.08 19.01 -10.17
CA HIS A 80 3.10 20.10 -10.11
C HIS A 80 3.75 21.50 -10.18
N PHE A 81 5.02 21.65 -9.77
CA PHE A 81 5.76 22.92 -9.87
C PHE A 81 6.50 23.11 -11.21
N LEU A 82 6.43 22.14 -12.12
CA LEU A 82 7.12 22.17 -13.42
C LEU A 82 6.17 22.47 -14.61
N TYR A 83 4.90 22.77 -14.33
CA TYR A 83 3.89 23.26 -15.28
C TYR A 83 3.25 24.55 -14.76
#